data_AF-Q0F2G0-F1
#
_entry.id   AF-Q0F2G0-F1
#
_cell.length_a   1.000
_cell.length_b   1.000
_cell.length_c   1.000
_cell.angle_alpha   90.00
_cell.angle_beta   90.00
_cell.angle_gamma   90.00
#
_symmetry.space_group_name_H-M   'P 1'
#
loop_
_entity.id
_entity.type
_entity.pdbx_description
1 polymer ?
#
loop_
_entity_poly.entity_id
_entity_poly.type
_entity_poly.pdbx_seq_one_letter_code
_entity_poly.pdbx_strand_id
1 'polypeptide(L)'
;MVLKHICAPENGEKITMGDDGKLNVPDQPIVTFIEGDGIGPDIWKATRAMLDAAVEKAYAGSRKISWMEVYAGEKAWNLYGQSDDAWLPKESLDAMTEYLVGLKGPLTTPIGGGMGSLNVAIRQVMDLYVCLRPVKHFTGVPSPVKRPEDVDMVIFRENTEDIYAGIEWPAGSDDVKKVIDFLQNEMGVSKIRFPESSGIGVKPVSQEGTARLVRAAIQYAIDNELKSVTLVHKGNIMKYTEGAFRNWGYEIAKNEFGAVEIDGGPWCKLPNGIVIKDAIADIALQQVLTRPTEFDVIATLNLNGDYLSDALAAQVGGIGIAPGANINYTSGHAIFEATHGTAPKYAGKDMVNPSSMTLSGEMMLRYLGWTEAADLVLKGINGAIAAKTVTYDFHRLMEGATKLSTSEFGDAVIAHMGDAEHTGDEVADQYDQLAERFKELFESGAEKSSEFAATAMEKARQQLTAAGAFSEEQGKNLKVFLERDFSQMAQTMRDGAKEKLNPSRVSVGALSSLYALLNAAGLALSSVAVRTQKALSCRSGEITSAGTLTCISCDHELHFKKTGRVPPCPKCHATEFRKSY
;
A
#
# COMPACT_ATOMS: atom_id res chain seq x y z
N MET A 1 8.98 21.58 24.30
CA MET A 1 9.98 20.51 24.47
C MET A 1 11.37 21.15 24.51
N VAL A 2 12.23 20.78 25.46
CA VAL A 2 13.64 21.23 25.45
C VAL A 2 14.45 20.14 24.76
N LEU A 3 14.86 20.40 23.51
CA LEU A 3 15.71 19.49 22.76
C LEU A 3 17.17 19.70 23.20
N LYS A 4 17.83 18.61 23.60
CA LYS A 4 19.22 18.61 24.06
C LYS A 4 20.17 18.32 22.91
N HIS A 5 19.87 17.32 22.09
CA HIS A 5 20.72 16.90 20.97
C HIS A 5 20.00 16.85 19.63
N ILE A 6 18.66 16.89 19.61
CA ILE A 6 17.87 16.93 18.39
C ILE A 6 17.77 18.37 17.88
N CYS A 7 17.99 18.57 16.58
CA CYS A 7 17.83 19.86 15.94
C CYS A 7 16.59 19.82 15.04
N ALA A 8 15.55 20.54 15.43
CA ALA A 8 14.36 20.68 14.58
C ALA A 8 14.69 21.52 13.33
N PRO A 9 14.27 21.09 12.13
CA PRO A 9 14.50 21.85 10.90
C PRO A 9 13.73 23.18 10.90
N GLU A 10 14.37 24.27 10.48
CA GLU A 10 13.80 25.63 10.55
C GLU A 10 12.57 25.83 9.65
N ASN A 11 12.50 25.15 8.50
CA ASN A 11 11.47 25.37 7.48
C ASN A 11 10.39 24.28 7.44
N GLY A 12 10.34 23.41 8.46
CA GLY A 12 9.41 22.29 8.49
C GLY A 12 8.15 22.57 9.32
N GLU A 13 7.04 21.94 8.93
CA GLU A 13 5.76 22.01 9.63
C GLU A 13 5.34 20.63 10.17
N LYS A 14 4.60 20.62 11.28
CA LYS A 14 4.14 19.37 11.91
C LYS A 14 3.00 18.74 11.12
N ILE A 15 3.06 17.42 10.99
CA ILE A 15 1.90 16.62 10.61
C ILE A 15 0.96 16.57 11.82
N THR A 16 -0.35 16.69 11.58
CA THR A 16 -1.36 16.59 12.64
C THR A 16 -2.45 15.60 12.26
N MET A 17 -3.12 15.03 13.27
CA MET A 17 -4.33 14.25 13.06
C MET A 17 -5.55 15.19 13.06
N GLY A 18 -6.36 15.14 12.01
CA GLY A 18 -7.62 15.86 11.91
C GLY A 18 -8.75 15.19 12.70
N ASP A 19 -9.80 15.95 13.00
CA ASP A 19 -10.98 15.45 13.72
C ASP A 19 -11.75 14.37 12.93
N ASP A 20 -11.51 14.26 11.62
CA ASP A 20 -12.06 13.24 10.73
C ASP A 20 -11.24 11.93 10.74
N GLY A 21 -10.19 11.84 11.56
CA GLY A 21 -9.31 10.68 11.65
C GLY A 21 -8.33 10.56 10.49
N LYS A 22 -8.11 11.63 9.72
CA LYS A 22 -7.11 11.68 8.63
C LYS A 22 -5.94 12.59 8.97
N LEU A 23 -4.79 12.31 8.37
CA LEU A 23 -3.61 13.17 8.53
C LEU A 23 -3.76 14.46 7.74
N ASN A 24 -3.48 15.58 8.38
CA ASN A 24 -3.20 16.86 7.74
C ASN A 24 -1.70 16.94 7.48
N VAL A 25 -1.30 16.78 6.22
CA VAL A 25 0.10 16.78 5.79
C VAL A 25 0.42 18.11 5.09
N PRO A 26 1.27 18.98 5.66
CA PRO A 26 1.70 20.21 5.00
C PRO A 26 2.63 19.92 3.81
N ASP A 27 2.93 20.92 2.98
CA ASP A 27 3.84 20.75 1.84
C ASP A 27 5.32 20.54 2.26
N GLN A 28 5.68 21.00 3.47
CA GLN A 28 7.00 20.79 4.06
C GLN A 28 6.96 20.04 5.41
N PRO A 29 6.49 18.78 5.43
CA PRO A 29 6.30 18.06 6.68
C PRO A 29 7.63 17.72 7.34
N ILE A 30 7.66 17.85 8.67
CA ILE A 30 8.74 17.31 9.49
C ILE A 30 8.51 15.82 9.66
N VAL A 31 9.50 15.04 9.22
CA VAL A 31 9.52 13.58 9.38
C VAL A 31 10.73 13.20 10.18
N THR A 32 10.52 12.46 11.28
CA THR A 32 11.62 11.97 12.10
C THR A 32 12.36 10.84 11.40
N PHE A 33 13.67 10.74 11.60
CA PHE A 33 14.39 9.56 11.15
C PHE A 33 15.44 9.11 12.14
N ILE A 34 15.68 7.80 12.17
CA ILE A 34 16.79 7.18 12.89
C ILE A 34 17.70 6.54 11.84
N GLU A 35 18.96 6.98 11.75
CA GLU A 35 19.93 6.44 10.79
C GLU A 35 20.10 4.90 10.94
N GLY A 36 20.08 4.42 12.18
CA GLY A 36 20.27 3.02 12.53
C GLY A 36 21.74 2.65 12.74
N ASP A 37 21.97 1.44 13.23
CA ASP A 37 23.29 0.90 13.55
C ASP A 37 23.86 0.09 12.38
N GLY A 38 25.18 -0.15 12.40
CA GLY A 38 25.87 -1.00 11.42
C GLY A 38 25.76 -0.45 10.00
N ILE A 39 24.97 -1.09 9.14
CA ILE A 39 24.75 -0.66 7.75
C ILE A 39 23.78 0.53 7.61
N GLY A 40 23.11 0.94 8.70
CA GLY A 40 22.16 2.06 8.72
C GLY A 40 22.67 3.32 8.01
N PRO A 41 23.87 3.85 8.32
CA PRO A 41 24.43 5.02 7.66
C PRO A 41 24.58 4.90 6.13
N ASP A 42 24.91 3.71 5.63
CA ASP A 42 25.10 3.50 4.18
C ASP A 42 23.74 3.52 3.47
N ILE A 43 22.76 2.76 3.99
CA ILE A 43 21.43 2.68 3.36
C ILE A 43 20.61 3.95 3.55
N TRP A 44 20.79 4.67 4.66
CA TRP A 44 20.05 5.90 4.93
C TRP A 44 20.42 6.99 3.92
N LYS A 45 21.71 7.17 3.65
CA LYS A 45 22.18 8.16 2.66
C LYS A 45 21.56 7.92 1.28
N ALA A 46 21.58 6.67 0.82
CA ALA A 46 20.97 6.29 -0.46
C ALA A 46 19.43 6.43 -0.42
N THR A 47 18.79 5.98 0.65
CA THR A 47 17.33 6.07 0.84
C THR A 47 16.85 7.52 0.80
N ARG A 48 17.47 8.40 1.60
CA ARG A 48 17.13 9.82 1.62
C ARG A 48 17.27 10.44 0.24
N ALA A 49 18.37 10.17 -0.48
CA ALA A 49 18.57 10.71 -1.83
C ALA A 49 17.46 10.25 -2.80
N MET A 50 17.08 8.97 -2.76
CA MET A 50 16.00 8.44 -3.59
C MET A 50 14.64 9.05 -3.24
N LEU A 51 14.30 9.19 -1.95
CA LEU A 51 13.04 9.80 -1.51
C LEU A 51 12.97 11.29 -1.85
N ASP A 52 14.04 12.04 -1.58
CA ASP A 52 14.13 13.47 -1.90
C ASP A 52 13.98 13.69 -3.41
N ALA A 53 14.63 12.87 -4.25
CA ALA A 53 14.51 12.92 -5.70
C ALA A 53 13.08 12.58 -6.18
N ALA A 54 12.43 11.57 -5.61
CA ALA A 54 11.06 11.20 -5.95
C ALA A 54 10.07 12.33 -5.63
N VAL A 55 10.20 12.96 -4.46
CA VAL A 55 9.36 14.09 -4.05
C VAL A 55 9.60 15.32 -4.94
N GLU A 56 10.85 15.70 -5.15
CA GLU A 56 11.21 16.82 -6.03
C GLU A 56 10.63 16.62 -7.42
N LYS A 57 10.77 15.42 -7.97
CA LYS A 57 10.30 15.07 -9.29
C LYS A 57 8.77 15.03 -9.41
N ALA A 58 8.08 14.48 -8.42
CA ALA A 58 6.62 14.38 -8.44
C ALA A 58 5.93 15.75 -8.34
N TYR A 59 6.54 16.68 -7.60
CA TYR A 59 5.88 17.93 -7.22
C TYR A 59 6.61 19.20 -7.71
N ALA A 60 7.64 19.05 -8.54
CA ALA A 60 8.41 20.17 -9.12
C ALA A 60 8.85 21.20 -8.07
N GLY A 61 9.33 20.71 -6.92
CA GLY A 61 9.78 21.51 -5.79
C GLY A 61 8.69 22.15 -4.93
N SER A 62 7.40 21.95 -5.23
CA SER A 62 6.31 22.51 -4.41
C SER A 62 6.14 21.80 -3.06
N ARG A 63 6.72 20.60 -2.91
CA ARG A 63 6.72 19.80 -1.68
C ARG A 63 8.13 19.34 -1.36
N LYS A 64 8.44 19.20 -0.07
CA LYS A 64 9.77 18.78 0.40
C LYS A 64 9.71 18.17 1.80
N ILE A 65 10.36 17.05 2.05
CA ILE A 65 10.45 16.50 3.41
C ILE A 65 11.50 17.27 4.21
N SER A 66 11.12 17.71 5.41
CA SER A 66 12.04 18.30 6.39
C SER A 66 12.49 17.22 7.37
N TRP A 67 13.57 16.53 7.04
CA TRP A 67 14.11 15.43 7.85
C TRP A 67 14.65 15.92 9.21
N MET A 68 14.16 15.33 10.30
CA MET A 68 14.64 15.59 11.66
C MET A 68 15.28 14.32 12.24
N GLU A 69 16.58 14.37 12.49
CA GLU A 69 17.27 13.22 13.07
C GLU A 69 16.89 13.05 14.54
N VAL A 70 16.47 11.83 14.89
CA VAL A 70 16.31 11.37 16.27
C VAL A 70 17.17 10.14 16.47
N TYR A 71 17.57 9.87 17.71
CA TYR A 71 18.63 8.90 17.98
C TYR A 71 18.09 7.68 18.74
N ALA A 72 18.44 6.49 18.27
CA ALA A 72 18.32 5.24 19.02
C ALA A 72 19.51 4.33 18.67
N GLY A 73 19.75 3.29 19.47
CA GLY A 73 20.84 2.34 19.24
C GLY A 73 22.21 2.86 19.70
N GLU A 74 23.26 2.37 19.06
CA GLU A 74 24.66 2.66 19.40
C GLU A 74 24.99 4.16 19.26
N LYS A 75 24.44 4.81 18.23
CA LYS A 75 24.61 6.26 18.02
C LYS A 75 24.03 7.07 19.19
N ALA A 76 22.86 6.66 19.68
CA ALA A 76 22.24 7.29 20.85
C ALA A 76 23.03 7.02 22.13
N TRP A 77 23.44 5.76 22.35
CA TRP A 77 24.20 5.38 23.53
C TRP A 77 25.49 6.21 23.68
N ASN A 78 26.21 6.43 22.57
CA ASN A 78 27.41 7.28 22.55
C ASN A 78 27.11 8.76 22.79
N LEU A 79 26.00 9.28 22.26
CA LEU A 79 25.65 10.70 22.35
C LEU A 79 25.03 11.11 23.70
N TYR A 80 24.29 10.20 24.33
CA TYR A 80 23.47 10.47 25.52
C TYR A 80 24.09 10.04 26.85
N GLY A 81 25.32 9.51 26.85
CA GLY A 81 26.09 9.26 28.08
C GLY A 81 26.22 7.80 28.50
N GLN A 82 26.04 6.85 27.58
CA GLN A 82 26.40 5.44 27.73
C GLN A 82 25.71 4.67 28.86
N SER A 83 24.52 5.10 29.27
CA SER A 83 23.64 4.41 30.21
C SER A 83 22.57 3.55 29.50
N ASP A 84 21.85 2.72 30.25
CA ASP A 84 20.81 1.85 29.69
C ASP A 84 19.68 2.66 29.02
N ASP A 85 19.28 3.79 29.61
CA ASP A 85 18.30 4.73 29.03
C ASP A 85 18.82 5.51 27.81
N ALA A 86 20.14 5.53 27.59
CA ALA A 86 20.75 6.18 26.43
C ALA A 86 20.56 5.40 25.12
N TRP A 87 20.21 4.11 25.17
CA TRP A 87 19.91 3.31 23.98
C TRP A 87 18.63 3.75 23.26
N LEU A 88 17.65 4.24 24.02
CA LEU A 88 16.41 4.82 23.52
C LEU A 88 16.05 6.04 24.37
N PRO A 89 16.69 7.20 24.11
CA PRO A 89 16.50 8.40 24.89
C PRO A 89 15.05 8.86 24.89
N LYS A 90 14.55 9.32 26.04
CA LYS A 90 13.22 9.90 26.15
C LYS A 90 13.01 11.07 25.18
N GLU A 91 14.04 11.87 24.92
CA GLU A 91 14.00 12.96 23.95
C GLU A 91 13.58 12.47 22.55
N SER A 92 14.12 11.32 22.09
CA SER A 92 13.76 10.73 20.80
C SER A 92 12.32 10.21 20.79
N LEU A 93 11.87 9.56 21.87
CA LEU A 93 10.48 9.10 22.01
C LEU A 93 9.48 10.24 22.01
N ASP A 94 9.77 11.30 22.76
CA ASP A 94 8.93 12.49 22.82
C ASP A 94 8.87 13.16 21.45
N ALA A 95 10.00 13.25 20.71
CA ALA A 95 10.03 13.80 19.37
C ALA A 95 9.24 12.93 18.36
N MET A 96 9.41 11.62 18.36
CA MET A 96 8.63 10.73 17.49
C MET A 96 7.12 10.80 17.81
N THR A 97 6.75 11.01 19.07
CA THR A 97 5.35 11.24 19.48
C THR A 97 4.83 12.59 18.99
N GLU A 98 5.63 13.65 19.09
CA GLU A 98 5.22 15.00 18.69
C GLU A 98 5.07 15.17 17.17
N TYR A 99 5.86 14.43 16.38
CA TYR A 99 5.92 14.57 14.92
C TYR A 99 5.25 13.44 14.13
N LEU A 100 4.55 12.53 14.81
CA LEU A 100 3.70 11.42 14.30
C LEU A 100 4.38 10.39 13.39
N VAL A 101 5.09 10.83 12.35
CA VAL A 101 5.64 9.98 11.28
C VAL A 101 7.16 9.94 11.37
N GLY A 102 7.70 8.74 11.25
CA GLY A 102 9.14 8.53 11.21
C GLY A 102 9.60 7.34 10.38
N LEU A 103 10.87 7.36 10.00
CA LEU A 103 11.53 6.29 9.24
C LEU A 103 12.82 5.87 9.94
N LYS A 104 13.01 4.58 10.22
CA LYS A 104 14.21 4.09 10.91
C LYS A 104 15.01 3.05 10.12
N GLY A 105 16.32 3.12 10.26
CA GLY A 105 17.24 2.06 9.90
C GLY A 105 17.16 0.87 10.88
N PRO A 106 18.04 -0.13 10.68
CA PRO A 106 18.14 -1.28 11.57
C PRO A 106 18.73 -0.88 12.92
N LEU A 107 18.28 -1.50 14.01
CA LEU A 107 18.79 -1.25 15.37
C LEU A 107 19.38 -2.52 15.97
N THR A 108 20.55 -2.40 16.60
CA THR A 108 21.17 -3.49 17.35
C THR A 108 20.47 -3.61 18.70
N THR A 109 20.04 -4.83 19.05
CA THR A 109 19.61 -5.12 20.43
C THR A 109 20.81 -5.69 21.18
N PRO A 110 21.27 -5.08 22.29
CA PRO A 110 22.39 -5.60 23.06
C PRO A 110 22.09 -7.00 23.61
N ILE A 111 23.06 -7.92 23.51
CA ILE A 111 22.92 -9.31 23.98
C ILE A 111 23.34 -9.38 25.46
N GLY A 112 22.46 -9.90 26.33
CA GLY A 112 22.82 -10.34 27.69
C GLY A 112 22.58 -9.35 28.83
N GLY A 113 22.11 -8.13 28.55
CA GLY A 113 21.47 -7.26 29.56
C GLY A 113 19.96 -7.44 29.47
N GLY A 114 19.22 -7.48 30.58
CA GLY A 114 17.76 -7.71 30.61
C GLY A 114 16.88 -6.66 29.92
N MET A 115 17.40 -5.93 28.92
CA MET A 115 16.66 -5.04 28.04
C MET A 115 16.06 -5.83 26.88
N GLY A 116 14.75 -5.67 26.67
CA GLY A 116 14.05 -6.20 25.49
C GLY A 116 14.54 -5.56 24.18
N SER A 117 14.03 -6.04 23.05
CA SER A 117 14.36 -5.47 21.74
C SER A 117 13.96 -3.99 21.63
N LEU A 118 14.87 -3.13 21.17
CA LEU A 118 14.58 -1.70 20.92
C LEU A 118 13.41 -1.52 19.94
N ASN A 119 13.30 -2.38 18.93
CA ASN A 119 12.18 -2.34 17.98
C ASN A 119 10.85 -2.63 18.69
N VAL A 120 10.83 -3.62 19.59
CA VAL A 120 9.64 -3.96 20.39
C VAL A 120 9.31 -2.83 21.36
N ALA A 121 10.32 -2.23 22.01
CA ALA A 121 10.13 -1.10 22.92
C ALA A 121 9.47 0.10 22.21
N ILE A 122 9.96 0.50 21.03
CA ILE A 122 9.34 1.58 20.24
C ILE A 122 7.89 1.25 19.91
N ARG A 123 7.62 0.03 19.44
CA ARG A 123 6.26 -0.42 19.08
C ARG A 123 5.30 -0.37 20.26
N GLN A 124 5.74 -0.84 21.43
CA GLN A 124 4.91 -0.90 22.64
C GLN A 124 4.68 0.48 23.25
N VAL A 125 5.75 1.28 23.43
CA VAL A 125 5.65 2.61 24.04
C VAL A 125 4.77 3.55 23.21
N MET A 126 4.83 3.43 21.89
CA MET A 126 4.02 4.23 20.97
C MET A 126 2.69 3.56 20.56
N ASP A 127 2.36 2.40 21.12
CA ASP A 127 1.16 1.60 20.80
C ASP A 127 0.95 1.41 19.28
N LEU A 128 2.02 1.08 18.55
CA LEU A 128 2.01 0.86 17.10
C LEU A 128 1.47 -0.54 16.77
N TYR A 129 0.15 -0.69 16.89
CA TYR A 129 -0.53 -1.97 16.95
C TYR A 129 -0.62 -2.76 15.64
N VAL A 130 -0.41 -2.10 14.48
CA VAL A 130 -0.30 -2.77 13.18
C VAL A 130 1.16 -2.87 12.77
N CYS A 131 1.68 -4.07 12.58
CA CYS A 131 2.85 -4.29 11.74
C CYS A 131 2.36 -4.58 10.31
N LEU A 132 2.58 -3.64 9.40
CA LEU A 132 2.15 -3.70 8.01
C LEU A 132 3.31 -4.18 7.12
N ARG A 133 3.11 -5.28 6.40
CA ARG A 133 4.12 -5.87 5.50
C ARG A 133 3.51 -6.20 4.13
N PRO A 134 3.60 -5.28 3.15
CA PRO A 134 3.36 -5.58 1.75
C PRO A 134 4.45 -6.52 1.21
N VAL A 135 4.05 -7.56 0.49
CA VAL A 135 4.94 -8.53 -0.14
C VAL A 135 4.52 -8.73 -1.58
N LYS A 136 5.39 -8.29 -2.49
CA LYS A 136 5.21 -8.37 -3.94
C LYS A 136 6.52 -8.73 -4.62
N HIS A 137 6.42 -9.46 -5.72
CA HIS A 137 7.58 -9.74 -6.56
C HIS A 137 7.91 -8.55 -7.48
N PHE A 138 9.18 -8.18 -7.54
CA PHE A 138 9.71 -7.20 -8.50
C PHE A 138 10.28 -7.94 -9.70
N THR A 139 10.03 -7.41 -10.90
CA THR A 139 10.45 -8.08 -12.14
C THR A 139 11.96 -8.21 -12.18
N GLY A 140 12.46 -9.43 -12.41
CA GLY A 140 13.89 -9.72 -12.45
C GLY A 140 14.52 -10.12 -11.11
N VAL A 141 13.80 -10.01 -9.98
CA VAL A 141 14.31 -10.51 -8.69
C VAL A 141 14.41 -12.04 -8.72
N PRO A 142 15.59 -12.62 -8.43
CA PRO A 142 15.75 -14.06 -8.29
C PRO A 142 14.88 -14.62 -7.17
N SER A 143 14.12 -15.67 -7.46
CA SER A 143 13.22 -16.31 -6.49
C SER A 143 13.49 -17.81 -6.39
N PRO A 144 13.29 -18.42 -5.20
CA PRO A 144 13.36 -19.87 -5.03
C PRO A 144 12.12 -20.62 -5.55
N VAL A 145 11.05 -19.94 -5.94
CA VAL A 145 9.80 -20.57 -6.42
C VAL A 145 9.56 -20.34 -7.91
N LYS A 146 8.66 -21.14 -8.49
CA LYS A 146 8.41 -21.16 -9.94
C LYS A 146 7.65 -19.94 -10.47
N ARG A 147 6.74 -19.38 -9.66
CA ARG A 147 5.83 -18.29 -10.05
C ARG A 147 5.74 -17.22 -8.95
N PRO A 148 6.85 -16.51 -8.65
CA PRO A 148 6.83 -15.46 -7.65
C PRO A 148 5.93 -14.28 -8.04
N GLU A 149 5.69 -14.05 -9.33
CA GLU A 149 4.84 -12.98 -9.86
C GLU A 149 3.36 -13.09 -9.45
N ASP A 150 2.93 -14.28 -9.01
CA ASP A 150 1.58 -14.48 -8.50
C ASP A 150 1.40 -13.97 -7.06
N VAL A 151 2.48 -13.60 -6.37
CA VAL A 151 2.46 -13.10 -4.99
C VAL A 151 2.31 -11.58 -5.00
N ASP A 152 1.14 -11.11 -4.58
CA ASP A 152 0.86 -9.71 -4.27
C ASP A 152 -0.06 -9.68 -3.04
N MET A 153 0.54 -9.63 -1.86
CA MET A 153 -0.16 -9.76 -0.58
C MET A 153 0.21 -8.64 0.39
N VAL A 154 -0.71 -8.24 1.26
CA VAL A 154 -0.46 -7.26 2.32
C VAL A 154 -0.82 -7.86 3.67
N ILE A 155 0.16 -7.95 4.56
CA ILE A 155 -0.01 -8.57 5.88
C ILE A 155 -0.20 -7.48 6.93
N PHE A 156 -1.33 -7.57 7.63
CA PHE A 156 -1.66 -6.87 8.86
C PHE A 156 -1.41 -7.80 10.03
N ARG A 157 -0.27 -7.60 10.70
CA ARG A 157 0.13 -8.35 11.89
C ARG A 157 -0.20 -7.55 13.14
N GLU A 158 -0.92 -8.18 14.09
CA GLU A 158 -1.09 -7.67 15.45
C GLU A 158 0.28 -7.52 16.12
N ASN A 159 0.56 -6.39 16.76
CA ASN A 159 1.93 -6.03 17.16
C ASN A 159 2.10 -5.72 18.66
N THR A 160 1.06 -5.91 19.48
CA THR A 160 1.02 -5.47 20.89
C THR A 160 0.69 -6.57 21.90
N GLU A 161 0.14 -7.70 21.45
CA GLU A 161 -0.23 -8.82 22.30
C GLU A 161 0.45 -10.12 21.84
N ASP A 162 -0.25 -11.26 21.99
CA ASP A 162 0.23 -12.60 21.70
C ASP A 162 1.42 -12.99 22.61
N ILE A 163 2.08 -14.12 22.32
CA ILE A 163 3.26 -14.59 23.04
C ILE A 163 4.44 -13.59 22.97
N TYR A 164 4.39 -12.62 22.05
CA TYR A 164 5.37 -11.54 21.94
C TYR A 164 5.29 -10.53 23.10
N ALA A 165 4.28 -10.61 23.95
CA ALA A 165 4.22 -9.85 25.20
C ALA A 165 5.40 -10.16 26.16
N GLY A 166 6.11 -11.29 25.97
CA GLY A 166 7.30 -11.63 26.76
C GLY A 166 6.98 -11.98 28.22
N ILE A 167 5.74 -12.39 28.50
CA ILE A 167 5.30 -12.81 29.84
C ILE A 167 5.66 -14.28 30.02
N GLU A 168 6.85 -14.53 30.57
CA GLU A 168 7.38 -15.88 30.76
C GLU A 168 8.27 -16.01 32.00
N TRP A 169 8.39 -17.24 32.50
CA TRP A 169 9.26 -17.59 33.63
C TRP A 169 10.13 -18.80 33.31
N PRO A 170 11.44 -18.73 33.62
CA PRO A 170 12.37 -19.82 33.33
C PRO A 170 12.14 -21.01 34.25
N ALA A 171 12.41 -22.21 33.72
CA ALA A 171 12.29 -23.46 34.46
C ALA A 171 13.14 -23.46 35.74
N GLY A 172 12.60 -24.00 36.84
CA GLY A 172 13.28 -24.12 38.13
C GLY A 172 13.28 -22.85 39.00
N SER A 173 12.87 -21.69 38.46
CA SER A 173 12.70 -20.46 39.24
C SER A 173 11.59 -20.59 40.29
N ASP A 174 11.64 -19.78 41.35
CA ASP A 174 10.59 -19.81 42.38
C ASP A 174 9.27 -19.24 41.87
N ASP A 175 9.31 -18.31 40.90
CA ASP A 175 8.10 -17.75 40.31
C ASP A 175 7.39 -18.75 39.37
N VAL A 176 8.11 -19.52 38.55
CA VAL A 176 7.47 -20.54 37.72
C VAL A 176 6.80 -21.63 38.56
N LYS A 177 7.38 -21.99 39.72
CA LYS A 177 6.75 -22.94 40.66
C LYS A 177 5.41 -22.42 41.17
N LYS A 178 5.35 -21.14 41.61
CA LYS A 178 4.09 -20.50 42.04
C LYS A 178 3.03 -20.50 40.93
N VAL A 179 3.45 -20.22 39.69
CA VAL A 179 2.54 -20.22 38.54
C VAL A 179 2.01 -21.63 38.26
N ILE A 180 2.88 -22.64 38.29
CA ILE A 180 2.49 -24.05 38.12
C ILE A 180 1.56 -24.51 39.24
N ASP A 181 1.89 -24.19 40.49
CA ASP A 181 1.07 -24.51 41.66
C ASP A 181 -0.32 -23.87 41.54
N PHE A 182 -0.41 -22.60 41.14
CA PHE A 182 -1.67 -21.93 40.87
C PHE A 182 -2.47 -22.64 39.77
N LEU A 183 -1.83 -22.95 38.64
CA LEU A 183 -2.49 -23.63 37.52
C LEU A 183 -3.02 -25.02 37.93
N GLN A 184 -2.25 -25.78 38.71
CA GLN A 184 -2.63 -27.14 39.10
C GLN A 184 -3.65 -27.16 40.24
N ASN A 185 -3.42 -26.38 41.30
CA ASN A 185 -4.18 -26.49 42.55
C ASN A 185 -5.43 -25.58 42.55
N GLU A 186 -5.35 -24.39 41.94
CA GLU A 186 -6.50 -23.46 41.90
C GLU A 186 -7.30 -23.61 40.60
N MET A 187 -6.62 -23.75 39.47
CA MET A 187 -7.28 -23.80 38.14
C MET A 187 -7.55 -25.23 37.65
N GLY A 188 -7.12 -26.26 38.39
CA GLY A 188 -7.36 -27.67 38.06
C GLY A 188 -6.67 -28.15 36.77
N VAL A 189 -5.59 -27.50 36.35
CA VAL A 189 -4.88 -27.84 35.11
C VAL A 189 -4.06 -29.12 35.29
N SER A 190 -4.47 -30.19 34.62
CA SER A 190 -3.76 -31.48 34.61
C SER A 190 -2.91 -31.74 33.37
N LYS A 191 -2.84 -30.76 32.44
CA LYS A 191 -2.24 -30.94 31.11
C LYS A 191 -0.74 -30.59 31.03
N ILE A 192 -0.16 -30.04 32.09
CA ILE A 192 1.28 -29.80 32.15
C ILE A 192 1.98 -31.16 32.29
N ARG A 193 2.64 -31.62 31.23
CA ARG A 193 3.20 -32.98 31.15
C ARG A 193 4.37 -33.22 32.11
N PHE A 194 5.20 -32.19 32.33
CA PHE A 194 6.43 -32.25 33.13
C PHE A 194 6.56 -30.98 34.01
N PRO A 195 5.74 -30.82 35.06
CA PRO A 195 5.68 -29.58 35.84
C PRO A 195 7.04 -29.19 36.45
N GLU A 196 7.79 -30.15 36.99
CA GLU A 196 9.08 -29.89 37.66
C GLU A 196 10.17 -29.27 36.78
N SER A 197 10.04 -29.36 35.45
CA SER A 197 11.07 -28.97 34.49
C SER A 197 10.55 -28.06 33.38
N SER A 198 9.36 -27.47 33.54
CA SER A 198 8.75 -26.61 32.52
C SER A 198 9.04 -25.14 32.79
N GLY A 199 9.44 -24.41 31.74
CA GLY A 199 9.19 -22.97 31.69
C GLY A 199 7.73 -22.72 31.34
N ILE A 200 7.19 -21.56 31.73
CA ILE A 200 5.79 -21.19 31.43
C ILE A 200 5.78 -19.84 30.73
N GLY A 201 5.01 -19.75 29.65
CA GLY A 201 4.70 -18.50 28.94
C GLY A 201 3.20 -18.27 28.86
N VAL A 202 2.80 -17.00 28.76
CA VAL A 202 1.40 -16.57 28.66
C VAL A 202 1.14 -15.96 27.29
N LYS A 203 0.07 -16.40 26.62
CA LYS A 203 -0.39 -15.88 25.33
C LYS A 203 -1.72 -15.13 25.49
N PRO A 204 -1.71 -13.81 25.81
CA PRO A 204 -2.91 -13.00 25.81
C PRO A 204 -3.34 -12.66 24.38
N VAL A 205 -4.65 -12.68 24.12
CA VAL A 205 -5.27 -12.17 22.89
C VAL A 205 -6.60 -11.53 23.28
N SER A 206 -6.74 -10.23 23.07
CA SER A 206 -7.93 -9.46 23.46
C SER A 206 -8.89 -9.20 22.30
N GLN A 207 -10.13 -8.87 22.65
CA GLN A 207 -11.14 -8.44 21.70
C GLN A 207 -10.78 -7.08 21.10
N GLU A 208 -10.29 -6.16 21.93
CA GLU A 208 -9.92 -4.80 21.57
C GLU A 208 -8.74 -4.76 20.58
N GLY A 209 -7.68 -5.51 20.87
CA GLY A 209 -6.50 -5.61 20.00
C GLY A 209 -6.81 -6.28 18.67
N THR A 210 -7.62 -7.35 18.70
CA THR A 210 -8.16 -7.97 17.48
C THR A 210 -8.98 -6.95 16.67
N ALA A 211 -9.84 -6.17 17.35
CA ALA A 211 -10.76 -5.29 16.67
C ALA A 211 -10.10 -4.15 15.93
N ARG A 212 -9.14 -3.48 16.57
CA ARG A 212 -8.38 -2.41 15.92
C ARG A 212 -7.56 -2.90 14.72
N LEU A 213 -6.97 -4.10 14.79
CA LEU A 213 -6.21 -4.68 13.69
C LEU A 213 -7.13 -5.03 12.51
N VAL A 214 -8.19 -5.80 12.75
CA VAL A 214 -9.07 -6.28 11.68
C VAL A 214 -9.80 -5.11 11.02
N ARG A 215 -10.21 -4.09 11.79
CA ARG A 215 -10.77 -2.85 11.24
C ARG A 215 -9.80 -2.17 10.29
N ALA A 216 -8.53 -2.04 10.68
CA ALA A 216 -7.50 -1.45 9.82
C ALA A 216 -7.28 -2.27 8.54
N ALA A 217 -7.25 -3.61 8.63
CA ALA A 217 -7.08 -4.49 7.47
C ALA A 217 -8.27 -4.42 6.50
N ILE A 218 -9.50 -4.41 7.01
CA ILE A 218 -10.70 -4.28 6.18
C ILE A 218 -10.75 -2.89 5.53
N GLN A 219 -10.50 -1.83 6.29
CA GLN A 219 -10.48 -0.48 5.75
C GLN A 219 -9.42 -0.33 4.65
N TYR A 220 -8.22 -0.88 4.86
CA TYR A 220 -7.17 -0.90 3.84
C TYR A 220 -7.62 -1.64 2.57
N ALA A 221 -8.29 -2.78 2.70
CA ALA A 221 -8.82 -3.51 1.54
C ALA A 221 -9.88 -2.71 0.79
N ILE A 222 -10.72 -1.95 1.49
CA ILE A 222 -11.72 -1.05 0.90
C ILE A 222 -11.04 0.08 0.13
N ASP A 223 -10.10 0.78 0.79
CA ASP A 223 -9.44 1.97 0.24
C ASP A 223 -8.57 1.66 -0.98
N ASN A 224 -8.05 0.44 -1.06
CA ASN A 224 -7.20 -0.04 -2.15
C ASN A 224 -7.94 -0.98 -3.13
N GLU A 225 -9.27 -1.10 -3.02
CA GLU A 225 -10.12 -1.92 -3.91
C GLU A 225 -9.64 -3.39 -4.06
N LEU A 226 -9.15 -3.98 -2.96
CA LEU A 226 -8.65 -5.36 -2.93
C LEU A 226 -9.80 -6.37 -2.83
N LYS A 227 -9.57 -7.64 -3.19
CA LYS A 227 -10.66 -8.62 -3.36
C LYS A 227 -11.00 -9.35 -2.07
N SER A 228 -10.05 -9.51 -1.15
CA SER A 228 -10.26 -10.31 0.05
C SER A 228 -9.43 -9.89 1.27
N VAL A 229 -9.97 -10.19 2.45
CA VAL A 229 -9.25 -10.18 3.74
C VAL A 229 -9.31 -11.59 4.32
N THR A 230 -8.16 -12.18 4.59
CA THR A 230 -8.03 -13.53 5.16
C THR A 230 -7.56 -13.46 6.62
N LEU A 231 -8.38 -13.95 7.54
CA LEU A 231 -8.05 -14.12 8.95
C LEU A 231 -7.22 -15.40 9.11
N VAL A 232 -5.93 -15.27 9.39
CA VAL A 232 -5.03 -16.43 9.57
C VAL A 232 -4.86 -16.73 11.06
N HIS A 233 -5.10 -17.98 11.44
CA HIS A 233 -5.16 -18.37 12.86
C HIS A 233 -4.98 -19.89 13.07
N LYS A 234 -4.67 -20.35 14.28
CA LYS A 234 -4.62 -21.77 14.69
C LYS A 234 -5.72 -22.11 15.69
N GLY A 235 -6.93 -21.58 15.42
CA GLY A 235 -8.07 -21.65 16.33
C GLY A 235 -8.69 -23.04 16.52
N ASN A 236 -8.33 -24.02 15.69
CA ASN A 236 -8.74 -25.41 15.89
C ASN A 236 -8.08 -26.05 17.14
N ILE A 237 -6.86 -25.59 17.49
CA ILE A 237 -6.14 -26.01 18.70
C ILE A 237 -6.31 -24.97 19.82
N MET A 238 -6.04 -23.70 19.51
CA MET A 238 -6.07 -22.59 20.48
C MET A 238 -7.40 -21.83 20.41
N LYS A 239 -8.48 -22.49 20.87
CA LYS A 239 -9.87 -22.00 20.69
C LYS A 239 -10.15 -20.62 21.30
N TYR A 240 -9.54 -20.32 22.45
CA TYR A 240 -9.87 -19.12 23.24
C TYR A 240 -8.91 -17.95 23.03
N THR A 241 -7.91 -18.11 22.16
CA THR A 241 -7.01 -17.02 21.76
C THR A 241 -7.08 -16.86 20.24
N GLU A 242 -6.55 -17.80 19.48
CA GLU A 242 -6.56 -17.74 18.01
C GLU A 242 -7.93 -18.04 17.40
N GLY A 243 -8.74 -18.89 18.06
CA GLY A 243 -10.14 -19.07 17.69
C GLY A 243 -10.98 -17.82 17.99
N ALA A 244 -10.67 -17.13 19.10
CA ALA A 244 -11.31 -15.88 19.47
C ALA A 244 -10.97 -14.76 18.48
N PHE A 245 -9.69 -14.62 18.09
CA PHE A 245 -9.25 -13.69 17.02
C PHE A 245 -10.09 -13.84 15.75
N ARG A 246 -10.26 -15.07 15.25
CA ARG A 246 -11.10 -15.34 14.08
C ARG A 246 -12.55 -14.92 14.32
N ASN A 247 -13.14 -15.33 15.44
CA ASN A 247 -14.54 -15.06 15.74
C ASN A 247 -14.83 -13.56 15.82
N TRP A 248 -14.03 -12.83 16.61
CA TRP A 248 -14.13 -11.37 16.71
C TRP A 248 -13.90 -10.71 15.35
N GLY A 249 -12.93 -11.18 14.56
CA GLY A 249 -12.71 -10.70 13.19
C GLY A 249 -13.95 -10.77 12.30
N TYR A 250 -14.66 -11.90 12.31
CA TYR A 250 -15.94 -12.04 11.61
C TYR A 250 -17.05 -11.17 12.21
N GLU A 251 -17.11 -11.03 13.54
CA GLU A 251 -18.08 -10.16 14.20
C GLU A 251 -17.90 -8.70 13.79
N ILE A 252 -16.67 -8.20 13.71
CA ILE A 252 -16.35 -6.85 13.24
C ILE A 252 -16.80 -6.66 11.80
N ALA A 253 -16.46 -7.61 10.92
CA ALA A 253 -16.89 -7.57 9.53
C ALA A 253 -18.42 -7.45 9.41
N LYS A 254 -19.18 -8.22 10.19
CA LYS A 254 -20.65 -8.19 10.19
C LYS A 254 -21.21 -6.90 10.80
N ASN A 255 -20.74 -6.54 11.99
CA ASN A 255 -21.32 -5.48 12.81
C ASN A 255 -20.94 -4.08 12.33
N GLU A 256 -19.70 -3.90 11.83
CA GLU A 256 -19.17 -2.57 11.47
C GLU A 256 -19.14 -2.35 9.96
N PHE A 257 -18.98 -3.42 9.17
CA PHE A 257 -18.83 -3.32 7.71
C PHE A 257 -19.99 -3.97 6.92
N GLY A 258 -21.02 -4.48 7.61
CA GLY A 258 -22.21 -5.04 6.98
C GLY A 258 -21.96 -6.33 6.20
N ALA A 259 -20.96 -7.12 6.59
CA ALA A 259 -20.69 -8.41 5.95
C ALA A 259 -21.87 -9.37 6.08
N VAL A 260 -22.18 -10.09 5.00
CA VAL A 260 -23.21 -11.15 4.98
C VAL A 260 -22.55 -12.48 4.67
N GLU A 261 -22.98 -13.54 5.35
CA GLU A 261 -22.45 -14.89 5.14
C GLU A 261 -22.69 -15.39 3.70
N ILE A 262 -21.68 -16.06 3.15
CA ILE A 262 -21.72 -16.74 1.86
C ILE A 262 -22.11 -18.19 2.13
N ASP A 263 -23.14 -18.71 1.45
CA ASP A 263 -23.54 -20.13 1.47
C ASP A 263 -23.73 -20.75 2.88
N GLY A 264 -24.14 -19.95 3.87
CA GLY A 264 -24.32 -20.40 5.26
C GLY A 264 -23.06 -20.33 6.13
N GLY A 265 -22.00 -19.68 5.65
CA GLY A 265 -20.80 -19.34 6.42
C GLY A 265 -19.70 -20.41 6.41
N PRO A 266 -18.54 -20.14 7.06
CA PRO A 266 -18.26 -18.95 7.88
C PRO A 266 -17.81 -17.73 7.09
N TRP A 267 -17.43 -17.89 5.82
CA TRP A 267 -16.98 -16.79 4.98
C TRP A 267 -18.11 -15.78 4.77
N CYS A 268 -17.74 -14.51 4.70
CA CYS A 268 -18.67 -13.41 4.53
C CYS A 268 -18.26 -12.54 3.35
N LYS A 269 -19.20 -11.76 2.83
CA LYS A 269 -18.98 -10.79 1.76
C LYS A 269 -19.44 -9.42 2.21
N LEU A 270 -18.58 -8.42 2.06
CA LEU A 270 -18.92 -7.02 2.28
C LEU A 270 -19.83 -6.47 1.17
N PRO A 271 -20.60 -5.39 1.41
CA PRO A 271 -21.47 -4.78 0.40
C PRO A 271 -20.73 -4.34 -0.88
N ASN A 272 -19.45 -3.96 -0.77
CA ASN A 272 -18.60 -3.58 -1.91
C ASN A 272 -17.98 -4.77 -2.65
N GLY A 273 -18.21 -6.00 -2.19
CA GLY A 273 -17.80 -7.22 -2.87
C GLY A 273 -16.59 -7.94 -2.28
N ILE A 274 -15.90 -7.33 -1.30
CA ILE A 274 -14.73 -7.91 -0.65
C ILE A 274 -15.12 -9.17 0.14
N VAL A 275 -14.36 -10.24 -0.02
CA VAL A 275 -14.58 -11.49 0.71
C VAL A 275 -13.77 -11.48 2.01
N ILE A 276 -14.46 -11.68 3.13
CA ILE A 276 -13.85 -11.93 4.44
C ILE A 276 -13.85 -13.44 4.66
N LYS A 277 -12.66 -14.02 4.79
CA LYS A 277 -12.46 -15.46 4.92
C LYS A 277 -11.44 -15.78 6.00
N ASP A 278 -11.29 -17.05 6.33
CA ASP A 278 -10.27 -17.54 7.27
C ASP A 278 -9.49 -18.73 6.72
N ALA A 279 -8.25 -18.86 7.19
CA ALA A 279 -7.38 -20.00 6.91
C ALA A 279 -6.62 -20.42 8.17
N ILE A 280 -6.49 -21.73 8.37
CA ILE A 280 -5.67 -22.24 9.47
C ILE A 280 -4.19 -21.97 9.15
N ALA A 281 -3.41 -21.46 10.09
CA ALA A 281 -2.03 -20.97 9.87
C ALA A 281 -1.09 -21.95 9.15
N ASP A 282 -1.13 -23.24 9.49
CA ASP A 282 -0.32 -24.27 8.84
C ASP A 282 -0.78 -24.59 7.40
N ILE A 283 -2.08 -24.44 7.12
CA ILE A 283 -2.63 -24.54 5.76
C ILE A 283 -2.28 -23.28 4.98
N ALA A 284 -2.37 -22.10 5.59
CA ALA A 284 -2.03 -20.82 4.96
C ALA A 284 -0.59 -20.84 4.42
N LEU A 285 0.38 -21.35 5.21
CA LEU A 285 1.77 -21.52 4.77
C LEU A 285 1.93 -22.40 3.52
N GLN A 286 1.05 -23.39 3.32
CA GLN A 286 1.03 -24.21 2.09
C GLN A 286 0.31 -23.50 0.94
N GLN A 287 -0.78 -22.79 1.23
CA GLN A 287 -1.62 -22.14 0.23
C GLN A 287 -0.96 -20.90 -0.36
N VAL A 288 -0.16 -20.15 0.40
CA VAL A 288 0.61 -19.03 -0.18
C VAL A 288 1.64 -19.49 -1.23
N LEU A 289 2.09 -20.76 -1.17
CA LEU A 289 2.95 -21.35 -2.20
C LEU A 289 2.15 -21.93 -3.37
N THR A 290 1.04 -22.61 -3.09
CA THR A 290 0.31 -23.42 -4.08
C THR A 290 -0.83 -22.67 -4.77
N ARG A 291 -1.37 -21.63 -4.10
CA ARG A 291 -2.51 -20.80 -4.53
C ARG A 291 -2.32 -19.33 -4.11
N PRO A 292 -1.16 -18.70 -4.39
CA PRO A 292 -0.88 -17.32 -3.98
C PRO A 292 -1.95 -16.33 -4.47
N THR A 293 -2.50 -16.51 -5.67
CA THR A 293 -3.53 -15.63 -6.25
C THR A 293 -4.87 -15.64 -5.52
N GLU A 294 -5.06 -16.53 -4.53
CA GLU A 294 -6.25 -16.54 -3.69
C GLU A 294 -6.14 -15.57 -2.51
N PHE A 295 -5.00 -14.94 -2.22
CA PHE A 295 -4.82 -14.02 -1.08
C PHE A 295 -4.53 -12.60 -1.57
N ASP A 296 -5.16 -11.60 -0.94
CA ASP A 296 -4.79 -10.19 -1.10
C ASP A 296 -4.37 -9.61 0.26
N VAL A 297 -5.31 -9.36 1.17
CA VAL A 297 -5.00 -8.88 2.53
C VAL A 297 -5.04 -10.05 3.51
N ILE A 298 -4.07 -10.11 4.41
CA ILE A 298 -3.99 -11.10 5.48
C ILE A 298 -3.99 -10.39 6.82
N ALA A 299 -4.95 -10.67 7.69
CA ALA A 299 -4.95 -10.19 9.07
C ALA A 299 -4.66 -11.36 10.02
N THR A 300 -3.68 -11.20 10.91
CA THR A 300 -3.21 -12.31 11.75
C THR A 300 -2.58 -11.83 13.06
N LEU A 301 -2.49 -12.73 14.03
CA LEU A 301 -1.80 -12.50 15.31
C LEU A 301 -0.29 -12.34 15.13
N ASN A 302 0.36 -11.80 16.16
CA ASN A 302 1.77 -11.41 16.18
C ASN A 302 2.72 -12.51 15.69
N LEU A 303 2.68 -13.71 16.30
CA LEU A 303 3.61 -14.80 15.95
C LEU A 303 3.37 -15.34 14.54
N ASN A 304 2.11 -15.56 14.18
CA ASN A 304 1.75 -16.05 12.84
C ASN A 304 2.15 -15.03 11.76
N GLY A 305 1.97 -13.74 12.05
CA GLY A 305 2.35 -12.66 11.15
C GLY A 305 3.85 -12.62 10.90
N ASP A 306 4.66 -12.82 11.94
CA ASP A 306 6.13 -12.90 11.82
C ASP A 306 6.54 -14.01 10.84
N TYR A 307 6.07 -15.23 11.10
CA TYR A 307 6.42 -16.39 10.27
C TYR A 307 5.94 -16.25 8.84
N LEU A 308 4.71 -15.76 8.66
CA LEU A 308 4.12 -15.64 7.33
C LEU A 308 4.77 -14.52 6.52
N SER A 309 5.10 -13.37 7.13
CA SER A 309 5.78 -12.28 6.44
C SER A 309 7.18 -12.67 5.98
N ASP A 310 7.93 -13.39 6.81
CA ASP A 310 9.26 -13.86 6.46
C ASP A 310 9.22 -14.96 5.39
N ALA A 311 8.26 -15.88 5.48
CA ALA A 311 8.07 -16.92 4.48
C ALA A 311 7.71 -16.33 3.11
N LEU A 312 6.80 -15.35 3.07
CA LEU A 312 6.40 -14.66 1.84
C LEU A 312 7.56 -13.82 1.27
N ALA A 313 8.30 -13.11 2.11
CA ALA A 313 9.49 -12.37 1.67
C ALA A 313 10.53 -13.31 1.06
N ALA A 314 10.76 -14.48 1.65
CA ALA A 314 11.63 -15.51 1.08
C ALA A 314 11.10 -16.03 -0.27
N GLN A 315 9.79 -16.27 -0.38
CA GLN A 315 9.14 -16.73 -1.59
C GLN A 315 9.34 -15.77 -2.77
N VAL A 316 9.24 -14.45 -2.56
CA VAL A 316 9.46 -13.46 -3.63
C VAL A 316 10.93 -13.10 -3.86
N GLY A 317 11.87 -13.77 -3.17
CA GLY A 317 13.30 -13.42 -3.24
C GLY A 317 13.65 -12.11 -2.53
N GLY A 318 12.74 -11.63 -1.69
CA GLY A 318 12.70 -10.28 -1.15
C GLY A 318 13.28 -10.09 0.25
N ILE A 319 14.00 -11.07 0.82
CA ILE A 319 14.52 -10.98 2.21
C ILE A 319 15.32 -9.68 2.45
N GLY A 320 16.10 -9.24 1.44
CA GLY A 320 16.89 -8.00 1.53
C GLY A 320 16.15 -6.72 1.17
N ILE A 321 14.92 -6.82 0.64
CA ILE A 321 14.16 -5.68 0.10
C ILE A 321 12.75 -5.54 0.66
N ALA A 322 12.32 -6.43 1.56
CA ALA A 322 11.00 -6.38 2.16
C ALA A 322 10.81 -5.06 2.93
N PRO A 323 9.75 -4.28 2.67
CA PRO A 323 9.46 -3.07 3.43
C PRO A 323 8.67 -3.39 4.71
N GLY A 324 8.60 -2.42 5.62
CA GLY A 324 7.76 -2.56 6.81
C GLY A 324 7.36 -1.24 7.46
N ALA A 325 6.20 -1.26 8.09
CA ALA A 325 5.70 -0.16 8.90
C ALA A 325 5.06 -0.66 10.20
N ASN A 326 5.16 0.14 11.25
CA ASN A 326 4.47 -0.05 12.52
C ASN A 326 3.55 1.15 12.73
N ILE A 327 2.23 0.94 12.74
CA ILE A 327 1.24 2.00 12.58
C ILE A 327 0.19 1.91 13.68
N ASN A 328 -0.18 3.07 14.22
CA ASN A 328 -1.40 3.30 14.98
C ASN A 328 -2.32 4.22 14.16
N TYR A 329 -3.26 3.63 13.42
CA TYR A 329 -4.17 4.39 12.55
C TYR A 329 -5.11 5.33 13.33
N THR A 330 -5.35 5.06 14.62
CA THR A 330 -6.21 5.90 15.46
C THR A 330 -5.50 7.20 15.86
N SER A 331 -4.23 7.13 16.23
CA SER A 331 -3.47 8.30 16.68
C SER A 331 -2.65 8.96 15.57
N GLY A 332 -2.49 8.29 14.42
CA GLY A 332 -1.71 8.75 13.27
C GLY A 332 -0.23 8.43 13.35
N HIS A 333 0.23 7.89 14.47
CA HIS A 333 1.62 7.54 14.65
C HIS A 333 2.01 6.40 13.71
N ALA A 334 3.11 6.58 12.97
CA ALA A 334 3.61 5.58 12.05
C ALA A 334 5.14 5.61 11.98
N ILE A 335 5.76 4.48 12.29
CA ILE A 335 7.21 4.28 12.18
C ILE A 335 7.49 3.24 11.10
N PHE A 336 8.01 3.71 9.98
CA PHE A 336 8.48 2.91 8.84
C PHE A 336 9.89 2.39 9.13
N GLU A 337 10.23 1.19 8.67
CA GLU A 337 11.49 0.56 9.07
C GLU A 337 12.15 -0.32 8.00
N ALA A 338 13.48 -0.24 7.92
CA ALA A 338 14.27 -1.32 7.36
C ALA A 338 14.01 -2.62 8.15
N THR A 339 13.74 -3.72 7.45
CA THR A 339 13.29 -4.98 8.06
C THR A 339 14.42 -5.95 8.35
N HIS A 340 15.57 -5.76 7.71
CA HIS A 340 16.77 -6.56 7.91
C HIS A 340 17.56 -6.09 9.14
N GLY A 341 18.50 -6.91 9.61
CA GLY A 341 19.40 -6.58 10.71
C GLY A 341 20.50 -5.56 10.33
N THR A 342 21.39 -5.27 11.28
CA THR A 342 22.44 -4.23 11.17
C THR A 342 23.69 -4.67 10.40
N ALA A 343 23.83 -5.97 10.13
CA ALA A 343 24.94 -6.58 9.38
C ALA A 343 26.33 -5.92 9.61
N PRO A 344 26.88 -5.90 10.85
CA PRO A 344 28.05 -5.07 11.21
C PRO A 344 29.29 -5.30 10.35
N LYS A 345 29.49 -6.52 9.81
CA LYS A 345 30.58 -6.85 8.88
C LYS A 345 30.60 -6.03 7.58
N TYR A 346 29.49 -5.37 7.24
CA TYR A 346 29.33 -4.57 6.03
C TYR A 346 29.17 -3.07 6.30
N ALA A 347 29.20 -2.64 7.56
CA ALA A 347 29.08 -1.24 7.94
C ALA A 347 30.16 -0.37 7.30
N GLY A 348 29.76 0.75 6.69
CA GLY A 348 30.66 1.74 6.08
C GLY A 348 31.35 1.26 4.81
N LYS A 349 30.85 0.20 4.17
CA LYS A 349 31.45 -0.38 2.96
C LYS A 349 30.73 0.00 1.68
N ASP A 350 29.59 0.67 1.75
CA ASP A 350 28.79 1.06 0.57
C ASP A 350 28.45 -0.16 -0.31
N MET A 351 28.07 -1.29 0.30
CA MET A 351 27.84 -2.54 -0.45
C MET A 351 26.41 -3.07 -0.38
N VAL A 352 25.67 -2.81 0.69
CA VAL A 352 24.39 -3.45 0.96
C VAL A 352 23.25 -2.86 0.13
N ASN A 353 22.18 -3.62 -0.02
CA ASN A 353 20.99 -3.19 -0.73
C ASN A 353 20.16 -2.20 0.13
N PRO A 354 19.89 -0.96 -0.33
CA PRO A 354 19.10 0.01 0.43
C PRO A 354 17.58 -0.17 0.26
N SER A 355 17.13 -1.08 -0.60
CA SER A 355 15.73 -1.14 -1.06
C SER A 355 14.72 -1.38 0.06
N SER A 356 15.04 -2.15 1.12
CA SER A 356 14.10 -2.37 2.23
C SER A 356 13.71 -1.05 2.92
N MET A 357 14.70 -0.22 3.23
CA MET A 357 14.46 1.09 3.86
C MET A 357 13.80 2.06 2.88
N THR A 358 14.20 2.03 1.60
CA THR A 358 13.62 2.89 0.56
C THR A 358 12.16 2.54 0.26
N LEU A 359 11.82 1.25 0.15
CA LEU A 359 10.44 0.78 0.00
C LEU A 359 9.59 1.03 1.25
N SER A 360 10.21 1.06 2.44
CA SER A 360 9.51 1.53 3.65
C SER A 360 9.26 3.04 3.60
N GLY A 361 10.17 3.81 3.01
CA GLY A 361 9.96 5.22 2.67
C GLY A 361 8.87 5.42 1.60
N GLU A 362 8.72 4.49 0.65
CA GLU A 362 7.60 4.48 -0.29
C GLU A 362 6.26 4.30 0.44
N MET A 363 6.19 3.33 1.37
CA MET A 363 5.01 3.16 2.22
C MET A 363 4.71 4.43 3.03
N MET A 364 5.75 5.13 3.49
CA MET A 364 5.62 6.41 4.20
C MET A 364 5.03 7.49 3.31
N LEU A 365 5.55 7.67 2.09
CA LEU A 365 5.00 8.63 1.12
C LEU A 365 3.53 8.33 0.82
N ARG A 366 3.17 7.05 0.66
CA ARG A 366 1.78 6.62 0.45
C ARG A 366 0.89 6.92 1.65
N TYR A 367 1.38 6.70 2.87
CA TYR A 367 0.69 7.03 4.12
C TYR A 367 0.47 8.55 4.30
N LEU A 368 1.39 9.36 3.80
CA LEU A 368 1.26 10.83 3.74
C LEU A 368 0.30 11.31 2.64
N GLY A 369 -0.27 10.40 1.83
CA GLY A 369 -1.08 10.75 0.67
C GLY A 369 -0.27 11.25 -0.54
N TRP A 370 1.06 11.12 -0.52
CA TRP A 370 1.97 11.54 -1.58
C TRP A 370 2.21 10.41 -2.58
N THR A 371 1.12 9.89 -3.15
CA THR A 371 1.10 8.68 -3.99
C THR A 371 1.97 8.76 -5.24
N GLU A 372 2.06 9.94 -5.86
CA GLU A 372 2.82 10.18 -7.09
C GLU A 372 4.32 9.99 -6.85
N ALA A 373 4.83 10.46 -5.71
CA ALA A 373 6.21 10.25 -5.30
C ALA A 373 6.46 8.78 -4.92
N ALA A 374 5.52 8.14 -4.24
CA ALA A 374 5.61 6.71 -3.90
C ALA A 374 5.72 5.83 -5.17
N ASP A 375 4.91 6.11 -6.18
CA ASP A 375 4.91 5.39 -7.46
C ASP A 375 6.23 5.56 -8.23
N LEU A 376 6.88 6.73 -8.14
CA LEU A 376 8.20 6.96 -8.71
C LEU A 376 9.28 6.10 -8.04
N VAL A 377 9.22 5.93 -6.71
CA VAL A 377 10.14 5.04 -5.98
C VAL A 377 9.99 3.59 -6.46
N LEU A 378 8.75 3.10 -6.54
CA LEU A 378 8.47 1.75 -7.06
C LEU A 378 8.99 1.58 -8.50
N LYS A 379 8.72 2.57 -9.36
CA LYS A 379 9.20 2.58 -10.75
C LYS A 379 10.72 2.54 -10.82
N GLY A 380 11.41 3.36 -10.03
CA GLY A 380 12.86 3.42 -10.00
C GLY A 380 13.49 2.10 -9.56
N ILE A 381 13.01 1.50 -8.46
CA ILE A 381 13.50 0.21 -7.96
C ILE A 381 13.25 -0.91 -8.97
N ASN A 382 12.04 -0.99 -9.51
CA ASN A 382 11.71 -2.02 -10.51
C ASN A 382 12.54 -1.83 -11.79
N GLY A 383 12.77 -0.59 -12.23
CA GLY A 383 13.58 -0.28 -13.40
C GLY A 383 15.05 -0.66 -13.24
N ALA A 384 15.67 -0.31 -12.11
CA ALA A 384 17.07 -0.65 -11.82
C ALA A 384 17.29 -2.17 -11.73
N ILE A 385 16.36 -2.89 -11.08
CA ILE A 385 16.43 -4.35 -10.99
C ILE A 385 16.22 -5.00 -12.36
N ALA A 386 15.23 -4.54 -13.13
CA ALA A 386 14.95 -5.06 -14.48
C ALA A 386 16.12 -4.81 -15.44
N ALA A 387 16.83 -3.68 -15.30
CA ALA A 387 18.06 -3.38 -16.02
C ALA A 387 19.28 -4.22 -15.57
N LYS A 388 19.10 -5.07 -14.55
CA LYS A 388 20.14 -5.90 -13.92
C LYS A 388 21.32 -5.10 -13.37
N THR A 389 21.10 -3.83 -13.00
CA THR A 389 22.07 -2.98 -12.32
C THR A 389 21.76 -3.00 -10.83
N VAL A 390 22.42 -3.88 -10.09
CA VAL A 390 21.98 -4.31 -8.75
C VAL A 390 23.14 -4.44 -7.77
N THR A 391 22.84 -4.39 -6.48
CA THR A 391 23.81 -4.65 -5.41
C THR A 391 24.26 -6.11 -5.34
N TYR A 392 25.30 -6.38 -4.54
CA TYR A 392 26.00 -7.67 -4.53
C TYR A 392 25.11 -8.90 -4.22
N ASP A 393 24.07 -8.69 -3.43
CA ASP A 393 23.11 -9.70 -2.95
C ASP A 393 22.27 -10.28 -4.08
N PHE A 394 21.86 -9.45 -5.05
CA PHE A 394 21.21 -9.88 -6.28
C PHE A 394 22.20 -10.29 -7.35
N HIS A 395 23.30 -9.54 -7.53
CA HIS A 395 24.31 -9.83 -8.56
C HIS A 395 24.81 -11.29 -8.49
N ARG A 396 25.05 -11.83 -7.30
CA ARG A 396 25.51 -13.22 -7.12
C ARG A 396 24.50 -14.30 -7.53
N LEU A 397 23.25 -13.92 -7.79
CA LEU A 397 22.14 -14.80 -8.17
C LEU A 397 21.62 -14.55 -9.59
N MET A 398 22.15 -13.52 -10.29
CA MET A 398 21.68 -13.10 -11.60
C MET A 398 22.77 -13.29 -12.66
N GLU A 399 22.41 -13.87 -13.80
CA GLU A 399 23.30 -13.97 -14.95
C GLU A 399 23.31 -12.66 -15.75
N GLY A 400 24.52 -12.17 -16.08
CA GLY A 400 24.72 -10.95 -16.87
C GLY A 400 24.29 -9.67 -16.16
N ALA A 401 24.33 -9.64 -14.82
CA ALA A 401 24.06 -8.44 -14.03
C ALA A 401 25.31 -7.58 -13.83
N THR A 402 25.11 -6.28 -13.70
CA THR A 402 26.14 -5.30 -13.32
C THR A 402 26.07 -5.07 -11.82
N LYS A 403 27.18 -5.32 -11.12
CA LYS A 403 27.28 -5.08 -9.67
C LYS A 403 27.47 -3.60 -9.39
N LEU A 404 26.62 -3.03 -8.54
CA LEU A 404 26.69 -1.66 -8.03
C LEU A 404 26.96 -1.64 -6.52
N SER A 405 27.52 -0.51 -6.05
CA SER A 405 27.59 -0.12 -4.64
C SER A 405 26.20 0.31 -4.10
N THR A 406 26.08 0.58 -2.80
CA THR A 406 24.81 1.07 -2.21
C THR A 406 24.44 2.44 -2.80
N SER A 407 25.39 3.37 -2.87
CA SER A 407 25.21 4.69 -3.45
C SER A 407 24.93 4.65 -4.95
N GLU A 408 25.72 3.88 -5.73
CA GLU A 408 25.52 3.73 -7.17
C GLU A 408 24.15 3.10 -7.50
N PHE A 409 23.67 2.16 -6.66
CA PHE A 409 22.33 1.61 -6.83
C PHE A 409 21.26 2.68 -6.56
N GLY A 410 21.45 3.55 -5.58
CA GLY A 410 20.59 4.71 -5.36
C GLY A 410 20.51 5.62 -6.58
N ASP A 411 21.66 5.93 -7.21
CA ASP A 411 21.72 6.72 -8.44
C ASP A 411 21.02 6.02 -9.62
N ALA A 412 21.19 4.70 -9.75
CA ALA A 412 20.51 3.90 -10.76
C ALA A 412 18.98 3.93 -10.57
N VAL A 413 18.51 3.81 -9.33
CA VAL A 413 17.08 3.92 -8.99
C VAL A 413 16.54 5.30 -9.37
N ILE A 414 17.25 6.38 -9.03
CA ILE A 414 16.86 7.76 -9.39
C ILE A 414 16.78 7.92 -10.90
N ALA A 415 17.78 7.43 -11.66
CA ALA A 415 17.76 7.46 -13.12
C ALA A 415 16.56 6.71 -13.71
N HIS A 416 16.13 5.62 -13.08
CA HIS A 416 14.96 4.83 -13.48
C HIS A 416 13.61 5.38 -13.00
N MET A 417 13.59 6.41 -12.14
CA MET A 417 12.35 7.15 -11.88
C MET A 417 11.85 7.82 -13.17
N GLY A 418 12.73 8.00 -14.17
CA GLY A 418 12.53 8.66 -15.48
C GLY A 418 12.69 10.18 -15.38
N ASP A 419 12.46 10.91 -16.46
CA ASP A 419 12.00 12.31 -16.39
C ASP A 419 10.50 12.33 -16.07
N ALA A 420 9.97 13.45 -15.58
CA ALA A 420 8.53 13.66 -15.56
C ALA A 420 8.10 13.99 -17.00
N GLU A 421 8.47 13.14 -17.96
CA GLU A 421 7.85 13.15 -19.26
C GLU A 421 6.44 12.61 -19.05
N HIS A 422 5.51 13.54 -18.86
CA HIS A 422 4.17 13.50 -19.44
C HIS A 422 3.59 12.09 -19.69
N THR A 423 3.50 11.24 -18.67
CA THR A 423 2.67 10.02 -18.74
C THR A 423 1.17 10.37 -18.83
N GLY A 424 0.84 11.64 -18.65
CA GLY A 424 -0.43 12.22 -19.06
C GLY A 424 -0.61 12.30 -20.58
N ASP A 425 0.44 12.60 -21.36
CA ASP A 425 0.33 12.75 -22.81
C ASP A 425 0.40 11.40 -23.53
N GLU A 426 1.23 10.42 -23.12
CA GLU A 426 1.30 9.13 -23.84
C GLU A 426 -0.02 8.33 -23.76
N VAL A 427 -0.66 8.29 -22.59
CA VAL A 427 -1.97 7.61 -22.44
C VAL A 427 -3.10 8.44 -23.07
N ALA A 428 -3.00 9.78 -23.06
CA ALA A 428 -3.93 10.64 -23.78
C ALA A 428 -3.79 10.49 -25.30
N ASP A 429 -2.57 10.35 -25.81
CA ASP A 429 -2.26 10.11 -27.22
C ASP A 429 -2.77 8.73 -27.64
N GLN A 430 -2.58 7.70 -26.81
CA GLN A 430 -3.15 6.36 -27.04
C GLN A 430 -4.69 6.38 -27.01
N TYR A 431 -5.29 7.18 -26.13
CA TYR A 431 -6.74 7.39 -26.09
C TYR A 431 -7.23 8.08 -27.37
N ASP A 432 -6.58 9.16 -27.79
CA ASP A 432 -6.93 9.91 -28.99
C ASP A 432 -6.73 9.05 -30.26
N GLN A 433 -5.68 8.23 -30.32
CA GLN A 433 -5.46 7.24 -31.38
C GLN A 433 -6.59 6.21 -31.45
N LEU A 434 -7.05 5.69 -30.29
CA LEU A 434 -8.17 4.77 -30.23
C LEU A 434 -9.48 5.44 -30.69
N ALA A 435 -9.72 6.67 -30.26
CA ALA A 435 -10.90 7.45 -30.63
C ALA A 435 -10.95 7.73 -32.14
N GLU A 436 -9.85 8.17 -32.75
CA GLU A 436 -9.80 8.44 -34.18
C GLU A 436 -9.95 7.15 -34.98
N ARG A 437 -9.29 6.06 -34.55
CA ARG A 437 -9.42 4.77 -35.25
C ARG A 437 -10.83 4.20 -35.18
N PHE A 438 -11.50 4.34 -34.03
CA PHE A 438 -12.91 4.00 -33.88
C PHE A 438 -13.77 4.81 -34.85
N LYS A 439 -13.57 6.13 -34.91
CA LYS A 439 -14.32 7.03 -35.79
C LYS A 439 -14.15 6.65 -37.26
N GLU A 440 -12.93 6.39 -37.73
CA GLU A 440 -12.66 5.93 -39.10
C GLU A 440 -13.42 4.63 -39.44
N LEU A 441 -13.37 3.64 -38.55
CA LEU A 441 -14.04 2.35 -38.74
C LEU A 441 -15.57 2.49 -38.68
N PHE A 442 -16.06 3.36 -37.81
CA PHE A 442 -17.49 3.61 -37.70
C PHE A 442 -18.03 4.39 -38.90
N GLU A 443 -17.32 5.41 -39.38
CA GLU A 443 -17.70 6.24 -40.54
C GLU A 443 -17.65 5.48 -41.86
N SER A 444 -16.69 4.55 -42.02
CA SER A 444 -16.58 3.71 -43.23
C SER A 444 -17.63 2.60 -43.34
N GLY A 445 -18.35 2.28 -42.25
CA GLY A 445 -19.45 1.32 -42.28
C GLY A 445 -20.70 1.83 -43.00
N ALA A 446 -21.31 1.00 -43.85
CA ALA A 446 -22.58 1.33 -44.51
C ALA A 446 -23.77 1.43 -43.53
N GLU A 447 -23.69 0.72 -42.39
CA GLU A 447 -24.72 0.69 -41.36
C GLU A 447 -24.29 1.52 -40.14
N LYS A 448 -25.15 2.42 -39.68
CA LYS A 448 -24.92 3.26 -38.49
C LYS A 448 -25.75 2.76 -37.31
N SER A 449 -25.64 1.47 -37.00
CA SER A 449 -26.35 0.82 -35.90
C SER A 449 -25.49 0.70 -34.64
N SER A 450 -26.15 0.43 -33.52
CA SER A 450 -25.50 0.23 -32.23
C SER A 450 -24.58 -1.00 -32.21
N GLU A 451 -24.98 -2.08 -32.87
CA GLU A 451 -24.19 -3.31 -32.99
C GLU A 451 -22.91 -3.07 -33.80
N PHE A 452 -23.00 -2.23 -34.84
CA PHE A 452 -21.84 -1.85 -35.63
C PHE A 452 -20.85 -0.99 -34.83
N ALA A 453 -21.33 -0.08 -33.96
CA ALA A 453 -20.48 0.72 -33.09
C ALA A 453 -19.63 -0.14 -32.13
N ALA A 454 -20.25 -1.11 -31.46
CA ALA A 454 -19.54 -2.02 -30.56
C ALA A 454 -18.49 -2.86 -31.31
N THR A 455 -18.82 -3.31 -32.52
CA THR A 455 -17.91 -4.07 -33.39
C THR A 455 -16.73 -3.20 -33.86
N ALA A 456 -16.99 -1.96 -34.26
CA ALA A 456 -15.96 -1.01 -34.69
C ALA A 456 -15.00 -0.67 -33.54
N MET A 457 -15.51 -0.50 -32.32
CA MET A 457 -14.72 -0.21 -31.12
C MET A 457 -13.77 -1.37 -30.78
N GLU A 458 -14.27 -2.60 -30.77
CA GLU A 458 -13.42 -3.77 -30.51
C GLU A 458 -12.38 -3.97 -31.61
N LYS A 459 -12.75 -3.74 -32.87
CA LYS A 459 -11.83 -3.81 -34.00
C LYS A 459 -10.74 -2.73 -33.94
N ALA A 460 -11.08 -1.50 -33.55
CA ALA A 460 -10.12 -0.41 -33.37
C ALA A 460 -9.08 -0.78 -32.31
N ARG A 461 -9.54 -1.27 -31.15
CA ARG A 461 -8.67 -1.74 -30.06
C ARG A 461 -7.73 -2.84 -30.54
N GLN A 462 -8.26 -3.90 -31.15
CA GLN A 462 -7.44 -5.03 -31.62
C GLN A 462 -6.40 -4.63 -32.66
N GLN A 463 -6.75 -3.73 -33.60
CA GLN A 463 -5.81 -3.25 -34.62
C GLN A 463 -4.67 -2.43 -34.02
N LEU A 464 -4.97 -1.54 -33.07
CA LEU A 464 -3.96 -0.72 -32.40
C LEU A 464 -3.08 -1.54 -31.45
N THR A 465 -3.65 -2.52 -30.75
CA THR A 465 -2.86 -3.49 -29.97
C THR A 465 -1.92 -4.29 -30.87
N ALA A 466 -2.40 -4.80 -32.02
CA ALA A 466 -1.57 -5.53 -32.97
C ALA A 466 -0.48 -4.66 -33.61
N ALA A 467 -0.72 -3.35 -33.74
CA ALA A 467 0.25 -2.37 -34.21
C ALA A 467 1.26 -1.92 -33.14
N GLY A 468 1.14 -2.42 -31.90
CA GLY A 468 2.04 -2.07 -30.79
C GLY A 468 1.77 -0.71 -30.16
N ALA A 469 0.61 -0.09 -30.41
CA ALA A 469 0.27 1.21 -29.84
C ALA A 469 0.02 1.14 -28.31
N PHE A 470 -0.44 0.00 -27.81
CA PHE A 470 -0.64 -0.29 -26.37
C PHE A 470 -0.76 -1.80 -26.12
N SER A 471 -0.56 -2.22 -24.87
CA SER A 471 -0.75 -3.62 -24.44
C SER A 471 -2.22 -4.06 -24.47
N GLU A 472 -2.48 -5.36 -24.40
CA GLU A 472 -3.85 -5.91 -24.38
C GLU A 472 -4.66 -5.39 -23.17
N GLU A 473 -4.00 -5.24 -22.02
CA GLU A 473 -4.63 -4.72 -20.80
C GLU A 473 -4.88 -3.21 -20.89
N GLN A 474 -3.89 -2.44 -21.37
CA GLN A 474 -4.04 -1.00 -21.63
C GLN A 474 -5.18 -0.73 -22.62
N GLY A 475 -5.25 -1.50 -23.71
CA GLY A 475 -6.31 -1.38 -24.71
C GLY A 475 -7.71 -1.65 -24.15
N LYS A 476 -7.86 -2.61 -23.23
CA LYS A 476 -9.14 -2.86 -22.54
C LYS A 476 -9.55 -1.68 -21.66
N ASN A 477 -8.61 -1.10 -20.92
CA ASN A 477 -8.87 0.05 -20.06
C ASN A 477 -9.22 1.31 -20.88
N LEU A 478 -8.46 1.60 -21.93
CA LEU A 478 -8.72 2.72 -22.84
C LEU A 478 -10.10 2.62 -23.49
N LYS A 479 -10.48 1.40 -23.92
CA LYS A 479 -11.82 1.12 -24.45
C LYS A 479 -12.91 1.50 -23.44
N VAL A 480 -12.79 1.05 -22.19
CA VAL A 480 -13.77 1.37 -21.13
C VAL A 480 -13.92 2.89 -20.94
N PHE A 481 -12.81 3.63 -20.91
CA PHE A 481 -12.84 5.09 -20.77
C PHE A 481 -13.55 5.77 -21.95
N LEU A 482 -13.25 5.34 -23.18
CA LEU A 482 -13.84 5.89 -24.39
C LEU A 482 -15.35 5.59 -24.48
N GLU A 483 -15.75 4.37 -24.11
CA GLU A 483 -17.16 3.96 -24.12
C GLU A 483 -18.01 4.75 -23.13
N ARG A 484 -17.45 5.01 -21.94
CA ARG A 484 -18.07 5.87 -20.92
C ARG A 484 -18.22 7.30 -21.43
N ASP A 485 -17.15 7.88 -21.97
CA ASP A 485 -17.12 9.26 -22.44
C ASP A 485 -18.19 9.49 -23.53
N PHE A 486 -18.34 8.57 -24.49
CA PHE A 486 -19.41 8.61 -25.49
C PHE A 486 -20.81 8.51 -24.87
N SER A 487 -21.00 7.66 -23.87
CA SER A 487 -22.28 7.49 -23.20
C SER A 487 -22.72 8.76 -22.47
N GLN A 488 -21.77 9.43 -21.78
CA GLN A 488 -22.02 10.71 -21.12
C GLN A 488 -22.31 11.83 -22.11
N MET A 489 -21.54 11.95 -23.20
CA MET A 489 -21.81 12.93 -24.27
C MET A 489 -23.23 12.79 -24.83
N ALA A 490 -23.66 11.55 -25.09
CA ALA A 490 -24.98 11.28 -25.63
C ALA A 490 -26.11 11.67 -24.66
N GLN A 491 -25.92 11.48 -23.35
CA GLN A 491 -26.88 11.89 -22.33
C GLN A 491 -26.96 13.41 -22.21
N THR A 492 -25.83 14.10 -22.06
CA THR A 492 -25.80 15.57 -21.95
C THR A 492 -26.41 16.24 -23.19
N MET A 493 -26.14 15.73 -24.39
CA MET A 493 -26.75 16.23 -25.62
C MET A 493 -28.26 15.99 -25.71
N ARG A 494 -28.78 14.87 -25.18
CA ARG A 494 -30.24 14.66 -25.09
C ARG A 494 -30.91 15.67 -24.18
N ASP A 495 -30.27 15.98 -23.06
CA ASP A 495 -30.82 16.90 -22.07
C ASP A 495 -30.73 18.36 -22.57
N GLY A 496 -29.62 18.75 -23.21
CA GLY A 496 -29.46 20.08 -23.83
C GLY A 496 -30.32 20.31 -25.08
N ALA A 497 -30.58 19.27 -25.88
CA ALA A 497 -31.47 19.36 -27.04
C ALA A 497 -32.94 19.62 -26.65
N LYS A 498 -33.37 19.19 -25.45
CA LYS A 498 -34.71 19.51 -24.92
C LYS A 498 -34.89 20.99 -24.58
N GLU A 499 -33.81 21.72 -24.29
CA GLU A 499 -33.90 23.14 -23.90
C GLU A 499 -33.63 24.14 -25.04
N LYS A 500 -32.97 23.76 -26.15
CA LYS A 500 -32.46 24.74 -27.14
C LYS A 500 -32.66 24.44 -28.63
N LEU A 501 -33.64 23.61 -29.03
CA LEU A 501 -33.95 23.44 -30.45
C LEU A 501 -34.97 24.46 -30.96
N ASN A 502 -34.45 25.60 -31.47
CA ASN A 502 -35.17 26.49 -32.39
C ASN A 502 -34.92 26.01 -33.84
N PRO A 503 -35.93 25.56 -34.61
CA PRO A 503 -35.73 24.83 -35.88
C PRO A 503 -35.15 25.62 -37.07
N SER A 504 -34.71 26.87 -36.91
CA SER A 504 -34.51 27.79 -38.05
C SER A 504 -33.06 28.18 -38.39
N ARG A 505 -32.02 27.60 -37.77
CA ARG A 505 -30.65 28.14 -37.89
C ARG A 505 -29.48 27.21 -38.21
N VAL A 506 -29.69 25.93 -38.52
CA VAL A 506 -28.55 25.07 -38.93
C VAL A 506 -28.98 24.08 -40.00
N SER A 507 -28.14 23.83 -41.01
CA SER A 507 -28.40 22.85 -42.07
C SER A 507 -28.57 21.45 -41.47
N VAL A 508 -29.78 20.90 -41.62
CA VAL A 508 -30.30 19.70 -40.94
C VAL A 508 -29.40 18.47 -41.09
N GLY A 509 -28.64 18.34 -42.19
CA GLY A 509 -27.88 17.12 -42.52
C GLY A 509 -26.59 16.87 -41.72
N ALA A 510 -25.86 17.92 -41.30
CA ALA A 510 -24.61 17.75 -40.55
C ALA A 510 -24.88 17.45 -39.07
N LEU A 511 -25.85 18.17 -38.47
CA LEU A 511 -26.30 17.93 -37.10
C LEU A 511 -27.04 16.60 -36.96
N SER A 512 -27.87 16.19 -37.93
CA SER A 512 -28.55 14.90 -37.87
C SER A 512 -27.57 13.73 -37.90
N SER A 513 -26.49 13.84 -38.67
CA SER A 513 -25.47 12.81 -38.80
C SER A 513 -24.62 12.69 -37.54
N LEU A 514 -24.19 13.83 -36.97
CA LEU A 514 -23.45 13.86 -35.70
C LEU A 514 -24.33 13.39 -34.52
N TYR A 515 -25.60 13.79 -34.50
CA TYR A 515 -26.58 13.38 -33.50
C TYR A 515 -26.89 11.89 -33.59
N ALA A 516 -27.07 11.36 -34.80
CA ALA A 516 -27.27 9.93 -35.01
C ALA A 516 -26.04 9.12 -34.60
N LEU A 517 -24.83 9.60 -34.89
CA LEU A 517 -23.56 8.97 -34.52
C LEU A 517 -23.38 8.92 -33.01
N LEU A 518 -23.58 10.05 -32.31
CA LEU A 518 -23.50 10.13 -30.85
C LEU A 518 -24.61 9.35 -30.15
N ASN A 519 -25.85 9.36 -30.67
CA ASN A 519 -26.93 8.58 -30.09
C ASN A 519 -26.78 7.08 -30.34
N ALA A 520 -26.36 6.66 -31.53
CA ALA A 520 -26.16 5.25 -31.84
C ALA A 520 -25.00 4.67 -31.01
N ALA A 521 -23.87 5.39 -30.93
CA ALA A 521 -22.74 5.02 -30.09
C ALA A 521 -23.10 5.02 -28.60
N GLY A 522 -23.74 6.09 -28.11
CA GLY A 522 -24.14 6.19 -26.71
C GLY A 522 -25.19 5.14 -26.29
N LEU A 523 -26.18 4.83 -27.13
CA LEU A 523 -27.16 3.78 -26.85
C LEU A 523 -26.55 2.38 -26.85
N ALA A 524 -25.70 2.08 -27.84
CA ALA A 524 -24.98 0.81 -27.92
C ALA A 524 -24.20 0.52 -26.64
N LEU A 525 -23.43 1.52 -26.22
CA LEU A 525 -22.48 1.42 -25.13
C LEU A 525 -23.18 1.52 -23.76
N SER A 526 -24.31 2.25 -23.70
CA SER A 526 -25.16 2.25 -22.51
C SER A 526 -25.66 0.84 -22.15
N SER A 527 -25.98 -0.02 -23.11
CA SER A 527 -26.45 -1.39 -22.81
C SER A 527 -25.40 -2.28 -22.14
N VAL A 528 -24.12 -1.98 -22.35
CA VAL A 528 -22.98 -2.64 -21.69
C VAL A 528 -22.69 -1.99 -20.33
N ALA A 529 -22.86 -0.67 -20.22
CA ALA A 529 -22.68 0.11 -18.99
C ALA A 529 -23.82 -0.02 -17.96
N VAL A 530 -25.05 -0.37 -18.39
CA VAL A 530 -26.28 -0.41 -17.56
C VAL A 530 -26.28 -1.53 -16.50
N ARG A 531 -25.24 -2.39 -16.43
CA ARG A 531 -25.08 -3.31 -15.29
C ARG A 531 -24.55 -2.65 -14.01
N THR A 532 -24.15 -1.39 -14.04
CA THR A 532 -23.73 -0.66 -12.84
C THR A 532 -24.14 0.81 -12.90
N GLN A 533 -24.85 1.29 -11.87
CA GLN A 533 -25.20 2.70 -11.66
C GLN A 533 -23.95 3.62 -11.52
N LYS A 534 -22.75 3.03 -11.47
CA LYS A 534 -21.42 3.66 -11.38
C LYS A 534 -20.87 4.20 -12.71
N ALA A 535 -21.44 3.85 -13.87
CA ALA A 535 -20.83 4.14 -15.17
C ALA A 535 -20.98 5.59 -15.68
N LEU A 536 -21.52 6.50 -14.86
CA LEU A 536 -21.71 7.92 -15.24
C LEU A 536 -20.81 8.88 -14.46
N SER A 537 -19.88 8.37 -13.66
CA SER A 537 -18.87 9.15 -12.94
C SER A 537 -17.46 8.89 -13.48
N CYS A 538 -16.61 9.91 -13.45
CA CYS A 538 -15.18 9.81 -13.67
C CYS A 538 -14.46 9.81 -12.31
N ARG A 539 -13.35 9.12 -12.22
CA ARG A 539 -12.52 9.05 -11.01
C ARG A 539 -11.15 9.67 -11.20
N SER A 540 -10.56 10.16 -10.12
CA SER A 540 -9.16 10.60 -10.12
C SER A 540 -8.24 9.51 -10.66
N GLY A 541 -7.27 9.90 -11.47
CA GLY A 541 -6.34 8.99 -12.13
C GLY A 541 -6.84 8.44 -13.47
N GLU A 542 -8.13 8.52 -13.78
CA GLU A 542 -8.65 8.10 -15.09
C GLU A 542 -8.33 9.13 -16.19
N ILE A 543 -8.32 8.70 -17.46
CA ILE A 543 -8.22 9.61 -18.61
C ILE A 543 -9.63 10.00 -19.06
N THR A 544 -9.78 11.25 -19.46
CA THR A 544 -11.03 11.76 -20.00
C THR A 544 -10.77 12.80 -21.09
N SER A 545 -11.65 12.82 -22.10
CA SER A 545 -11.67 13.85 -23.14
C SER A 545 -12.03 15.24 -22.58
N ALA A 546 -11.87 16.30 -23.38
CA ALA A 546 -12.26 17.66 -23.00
C ALA A 546 -13.72 17.75 -22.48
N GLY A 547 -13.96 18.60 -21.48
CA GLY A 547 -15.28 18.74 -20.82
C GLY A 547 -15.19 19.36 -19.43
N THR A 548 -16.32 19.46 -18.74
CA THR A 548 -16.38 19.95 -17.35
C THR A 548 -16.68 18.80 -16.40
N LEU A 549 -15.81 18.60 -15.41
CA LEU A 549 -16.00 17.64 -14.32
C LEU A 549 -16.48 18.36 -13.07
N THR A 550 -17.65 18.00 -12.56
CA THR A 550 -18.18 18.50 -11.29
C THR A 550 -17.91 17.48 -10.20
N CYS A 551 -17.15 17.86 -9.18
CA CYS A 551 -16.89 17.01 -8.02
C CYS A 551 -18.21 16.62 -7.33
N ILE A 552 -18.44 15.32 -7.12
CA ILE A 552 -19.69 14.83 -6.50
C ILE A 552 -19.80 15.28 -5.04
N SER A 553 -18.68 15.47 -4.36
CA SER A 553 -18.66 15.79 -2.92
C SER A 553 -18.84 17.28 -2.60
N CYS A 554 -18.42 18.19 -3.48
CA CYS A 554 -18.38 19.62 -3.15
C CYS A 554 -18.81 20.57 -4.29
N ASP A 555 -19.31 19.99 -5.39
CA ASP A 555 -19.77 20.68 -6.60
C ASP A 555 -18.71 21.57 -7.28
N HIS A 556 -17.42 21.39 -6.95
CA HIS A 556 -16.35 22.13 -7.60
C HIS A 556 -16.14 21.65 -9.04
N GLU A 557 -16.07 22.58 -9.98
CA GLU A 557 -15.90 22.29 -11.41
C GLU A 557 -14.44 22.35 -11.85
N LEU A 558 -14.01 21.34 -12.60
CA LEU A 558 -12.74 21.28 -13.32
C LEU A 558 -13.01 21.35 -14.81
N HIS A 559 -12.34 22.26 -15.53
CA HIS A 559 -12.52 22.43 -16.97
C HIS A 559 -11.32 21.88 -17.74
N PHE A 560 -11.56 20.85 -18.55
CA PHE A 560 -10.58 20.22 -19.42
C PHE A 560 -10.71 20.79 -20.83
N LYS A 561 -9.67 21.49 -21.30
CA LYS A 561 -9.60 22.03 -22.67
C LYS A 561 -9.16 21.00 -23.71
N LYS A 562 -8.51 19.92 -23.28
CA LYS A 562 -8.01 18.81 -24.09
C LYS A 562 -8.11 17.51 -23.29
N THR A 563 -7.92 16.37 -23.95
CA THR A 563 -7.80 15.05 -23.30
C THR A 563 -6.73 15.12 -22.21
N GLY A 564 -7.01 14.54 -21.04
CA GLY A 564 -6.08 14.55 -19.92
C GLY A 564 -6.52 13.66 -18.77
N ARG A 565 -5.63 13.52 -17.79
CA ARG A 565 -5.88 12.73 -16.58
C ARG A 565 -6.67 13.54 -15.55
N VAL A 566 -7.66 12.91 -14.92
CA VAL A 566 -8.50 13.54 -13.89
C VAL A 566 -7.69 13.67 -12.59
N PRO A 567 -7.44 14.88 -12.07
CA PRO A 567 -6.81 15.07 -10.76
C PRO A 567 -7.85 14.91 -9.64
N PRO A 568 -7.43 14.67 -8.38
CA PRO A 568 -8.29 14.85 -7.21
C PRO A 568 -8.91 16.24 -7.16
N CYS A 569 -10.09 16.34 -6.54
CA CYS A 569 -10.78 17.63 -6.44
C CYS A 569 -9.88 18.62 -5.69
N PRO A 570 -9.50 19.77 -6.27
CA PRO A 570 -8.57 20.71 -5.64
C PRO A 570 -9.17 21.39 -4.39
N LYS A 571 -10.50 21.27 -4.20
CA LYS A 571 -11.22 21.87 -3.07
C LYS A 571 -11.44 20.91 -1.89
N CYS A 572 -11.66 19.62 -2.15
CA CYS A 572 -12.02 18.66 -1.10
C CYS A 572 -11.33 17.30 -1.22
N HIS A 573 -10.39 17.15 -2.16
CA HIS A 573 -9.62 15.93 -2.45
C HIS A 573 -10.46 14.69 -2.77
N ALA A 574 -11.77 14.83 -2.94
CA ALA A 574 -12.63 13.75 -3.39
C ALA A 574 -12.21 13.27 -4.77
N THR A 575 -12.41 11.98 -5.00
CA THR A 575 -11.93 11.30 -6.19
C THR A 575 -13.02 10.97 -7.18
N GLU A 576 -14.28 11.33 -6.92
CA GLU A 576 -15.40 11.06 -7.81
C GLU A 576 -16.00 12.35 -8.40
N PHE A 577 -16.20 12.33 -9.71
CA PHE A 577 -16.67 13.45 -10.51
C PHE A 577 -17.83 13.04 -11.42
N ARG A 578 -18.75 13.96 -11.66
CA ARG A 578 -19.72 13.87 -12.75
C ARG A 578 -19.17 14.63 -13.95
N LYS A 579 -19.09 14.00 -15.12
CA LYS A 579 -18.68 14.67 -16.35
C LYS A 579 -19.89 15.26 -17.08
N SER A 580 -19.69 16.46 -17.61
CA SER A 580 -20.60 17.17 -18.51
C SER A 580 -19.80 17.72 -19.69
N TYR A 581 -20.45 17.84 -20.84
CA TYR A 581 -19.86 18.33 -22.09
C TYR A 581 -20.52 19.61 -22.57
#